data_AF-A0A2V8FRT9-F1
#
_entry.id   AF-A0A2V8FRT9-F1
#
_cell.length_a   1.000
_cell.length_b   1.000
_cell.length_c   1.000
_cell.angle_alpha   90.00
_cell.angle_beta   90.00
_cell.angle_gamma   90.00
#
_symmetry.space_group_name_H-M   'P 1'
#
loop_
_entity.id
_entity.type
_entity.pdbx_description
1 polymer ?
#
loop_
_entity_poly.entity_id
_entity_poly.type
_entity_poly.pdbx_seq_one_letter_code
_entity_poly.pdbx_strand_id
1 'polypeptide(L)'
;MGTLVNRSYVQASANLATDLARYGSSAQWRGVYYRDEKIGFTVSQTIPIDDGFELQEDGRLQMSLLGATTAARIRTTARVDRAFALRSFDFSLDPGTGAIVVRGQVDGLRLHIAITTPSGTRTEERALTEPPVLTLNLSRRLASDGLHPGAHHQWMIFDPATLQNAPVAVDVGARELVRVDNRRLPAFRIDMQFAGLHTTSWVTDTGEVVREESPMGLIIVRESPERARAMAVPFQVRKDLIAAAAVVPETKRRIDDPRDVRRLRLRLDGADLSSADLQGVGQSVDGDIVELRDTQTLRPGPGDPEARRFLAPEAFIESDDPAIKAEADVAVQGGAGNRDRAERLTRYVNSIVEKKLTVSLPSAREVLRTRVGDCNEHTVLYVAMARAAGMPARIAVGLVYVRGAFYYHAWPEVYIDEGKGRGLWLPVDPTLNQFPADATHVRLARGGLDRQAAILPLVGRLKMTVVDMDLAPGSTPTIVGRAPTDTTPLSIAVPRRNAAACCGCWGTPRN
;
A
#
# COMPACT_ATOMS: atom_id res chain seq x y z
N MET A 1 11.68 10.82 -29.88
CA MET A 1 10.87 10.41 -28.70
C MET A 1 9.58 9.65 -29.05
N GLY A 2 8.91 9.87 -30.20
CA GLY A 2 7.67 9.15 -30.55
C GLY A 2 7.82 7.65 -30.88
N THR A 3 9.02 7.16 -31.20
CA THR A 3 9.27 5.76 -31.59
C THR A 3 9.56 4.82 -30.41
N LEU A 4 10.04 5.33 -29.27
CA LEU A 4 10.30 4.54 -28.05
C LEU A 4 9.03 4.32 -27.20
N VAL A 5 8.14 5.31 -27.17
CA VAL A 5 6.82 5.22 -26.51
C VAL A 5 5.91 4.23 -27.26
N ASN A 6 6.01 4.19 -28.59
CA ASN A 6 5.19 3.28 -29.40
C ASN A 6 5.68 1.82 -29.31
N ARG A 7 7.00 1.58 -29.23
CA ARG A 7 7.55 0.21 -29.05
C ARG A 7 7.21 -0.40 -27.70
N SER A 8 7.26 0.38 -26.62
CA SER A 8 6.93 -0.10 -25.26
C SER A 8 5.44 -0.41 -25.13
N TYR A 9 4.54 0.41 -25.70
CA TYR A 9 3.10 0.11 -25.76
C TYR A 9 2.78 -1.11 -26.64
N VAL A 10 3.45 -1.25 -27.78
CA VAL A 10 3.25 -2.37 -28.71
C VAL A 10 3.78 -3.69 -28.13
N GLN A 11 4.98 -3.72 -27.54
CA GLN A 11 5.49 -4.92 -26.82
C GLN A 11 4.63 -5.26 -25.60
N ALA A 12 4.16 -4.25 -24.86
CA ALA A 12 3.24 -4.43 -23.74
C ALA A 12 1.88 -5.01 -24.15
N SER A 13 1.38 -4.66 -25.35
CA SER A 13 0.15 -5.23 -25.92
C SER A 13 0.33 -6.63 -26.50
N ALA A 14 1.50 -6.91 -27.10
CA ALA A 14 1.82 -8.20 -27.71
C ALA A 14 2.02 -9.32 -26.67
N ASN A 15 2.66 -9.01 -25.54
CA ASN A 15 2.84 -9.98 -24.45
C ASN A 15 1.50 -10.31 -23.76
N LEU A 16 0.62 -9.32 -23.56
CA LEU A 16 -0.68 -9.55 -22.94
C LEU A 16 -1.60 -10.44 -23.79
N ALA A 17 -1.62 -10.25 -25.12
CA ALA A 17 -2.39 -11.13 -26.00
C ALA A 17 -1.88 -12.58 -25.94
N THR A 18 -0.55 -12.76 -25.87
CA THR A 18 0.09 -14.08 -25.73
C THR A 18 -0.20 -14.71 -24.37
N ASP A 19 -0.10 -13.93 -23.28
CA ASP A 19 -0.38 -14.40 -21.93
C ASP A 19 -1.84 -14.80 -21.74
N LEU A 20 -2.78 -14.04 -22.34
CA LEU A 20 -4.21 -14.31 -22.26
C LEU A 20 -4.67 -15.43 -23.22
N ALA A 21 -3.88 -15.78 -24.24
CA ALA A 21 -4.22 -16.82 -25.20
C ALA A 21 -4.26 -18.23 -24.60
N ARG A 22 -3.64 -18.44 -23.42
CA ARG A 22 -3.67 -19.73 -22.70
C ARG A 22 -5.01 -20.03 -22.03
N TYR A 23 -5.88 -19.04 -21.92
CA TYR A 23 -7.16 -19.18 -21.24
C TYR A 23 -8.20 -19.81 -22.15
N GLY A 24 -8.70 -20.98 -21.74
CA GLY A 24 -9.72 -21.73 -22.49
C GLY A 24 -11.14 -21.18 -22.31
N SER A 25 -12.13 -21.89 -22.87
CA SER A 25 -13.56 -21.52 -22.76
C SER A 25 -14.12 -21.59 -21.34
N SER A 26 -13.45 -22.31 -20.43
CA SER A 26 -13.80 -22.40 -19.01
C SER A 26 -13.23 -21.25 -18.16
N ALA A 27 -12.47 -20.34 -18.76
CA ALA A 27 -11.85 -19.22 -18.05
C ALA A 27 -12.90 -18.27 -17.47
N GLN A 28 -12.66 -17.83 -16.25
CA GLN A 28 -13.54 -16.97 -15.49
C GLN A 28 -13.03 -15.54 -15.56
N TRP A 29 -13.73 -14.70 -16.32
CA TRP A 29 -13.40 -13.29 -16.48
C TRP A 29 -14.13 -12.45 -15.46
N ARG A 30 -13.41 -11.52 -14.83
CA ARG A 30 -13.93 -10.61 -13.82
C ARG A 30 -13.48 -9.18 -14.12
N GLY A 31 -14.43 -8.25 -14.07
CA GLY A 31 -14.12 -6.82 -14.06
C GLY A 31 -13.74 -6.38 -12.65
N VAL A 32 -12.73 -5.51 -12.54
CA VAL A 32 -12.30 -4.91 -11.28
C VAL A 32 -12.66 -3.44 -11.30
N TYR A 33 -13.43 -3.02 -10.31
CA TYR A 33 -13.98 -1.69 -10.17
C TYR A 33 -13.58 -1.07 -8.84
N TYR A 34 -13.36 0.23 -8.82
CA TYR A 34 -13.14 1.00 -7.61
C TYR A 34 -14.10 2.20 -7.63
N ARG A 35 -15.01 2.27 -6.65
CA ARG A 35 -16.06 3.30 -6.56
C ARG A 35 -16.79 3.51 -7.89
N ASP A 36 -17.31 2.41 -8.43
CA ASP A 36 -18.03 2.31 -9.70
C ASP A 36 -17.20 2.57 -10.98
N GLU A 37 -15.91 2.89 -10.86
CA GLU A 37 -15.01 3.09 -11.99
C GLU A 37 -14.21 1.83 -12.31
N LYS A 38 -14.12 1.47 -13.60
CA LYS A 38 -13.40 0.27 -14.01
C LYS A 38 -11.90 0.52 -13.99
N ILE A 39 -11.22 -0.12 -13.04
CA ILE A 39 -9.77 -0.03 -12.90
C ILE A 39 -9.05 -1.21 -13.52
N GLY A 40 -9.74 -2.27 -13.95
CA GLY A 40 -9.07 -3.40 -14.55
C GLY A 40 -9.92 -4.63 -14.74
N PHE A 41 -9.23 -5.76 -14.89
CA PHE A 41 -9.83 -7.08 -14.95
C PHE A 41 -8.90 -8.14 -14.39
N THR A 42 -9.48 -9.27 -14.00
CA THR A 42 -8.78 -10.52 -13.76
C THR A 42 -9.39 -11.63 -14.60
N VAL A 43 -8.58 -12.61 -14.96
CA VAL A 43 -9.02 -13.86 -15.57
C VAL A 43 -8.39 -15.01 -14.82
N SER A 44 -9.15 -16.06 -14.55
CA SER A 44 -8.63 -17.25 -13.88
C SER A 44 -9.12 -18.55 -14.50
N GLN A 45 -8.34 -19.61 -14.31
CA GLN A 45 -8.72 -20.96 -14.69
C GLN A 45 -8.16 -22.00 -13.71
N THR A 46 -8.82 -23.14 -13.66
CA THR A 46 -8.42 -24.31 -12.86
C THR A 46 -8.16 -25.45 -13.83
N ILE A 47 -6.93 -25.94 -13.85
CA ILE A 47 -6.47 -27.00 -14.74
C ILE A 47 -6.23 -28.26 -13.91
N PRO A 48 -6.92 -29.38 -14.18
CA PRO A 48 -6.61 -30.66 -13.54
C PRO A 48 -5.21 -31.14 -13.90
N ILE A 49 -4.48 -31.66 -12.91
CA ILE A 49 -3.18 -32.33 -13.04
C ILE A 49 -3.22 -33.67 -12.30
N ASP A 50 -2.25 -34.55 -12.50
CA ASP A 50 -2.29 -35.94 -11.99
C ASP A 50 -2.56 -36.03 -10.46
N ASP A 51 -1.98 -35.11 -9.70
CA ASP A 51 -1.97 -35.07 -8.24
C ASP A 51 -2.82 -33.95 -7.62
N GLY A 52 -3.65 -33.27 -8.41
CA GLY A 52 -4.51 -32.19 -7.94
C GLY A 52 -4.88 -31.19 -9.03
N PHE A 53 -4.64 -29.90 -8.77
CA PHE A 53 -4.99 -28.82 -9.70
C PHE A 53 -3.88 -27.78 -9.80
N GLU A 54 -3.74 -27.18 -10.98
CA GLU A 54 -3.05 -25.92 -11.19
C GLU A 54 -4.07 -24.79 -11.34
N LEU A 55 -4.03 -23.83 -10.42
CA LEU A 55 -4.83 -22.62 -10.45
C LEU A 55 -4.01 -21.52 -11.10
N GLN A 56 -4.60 -20.80 -12.05
CA GLN A 56 -3.96 -19.68 -12.73
C GLN A 56 -4.86 -18.45 -12.65
N GLU A 57 -4.27 -17.29 -12.38
CA GLU A 57 -4.93 -15.99 -12.42
C GLU A 57 -4.01 -14.93 -13.02
N ASP A 58 -4.53 -14.16 -13.98
CA ASP A 58 -3.86 -13.00 -14.55
C ASP A 58 -4.74 -11.79 -14.36
N GLY A 59 -4.12 -10.68 -13.97
CA GLY A 59 -4.77 -9.42 -13.74
C GLY A 59 -4.09 -8.29 -14.47
N ARG A 60 -4.89 -7.34 -14.93
CA ARG A 60 -4.38 -6.02 -15.33
C ARG A 60 -5.16 -4.97 -14.56
N LEU A 61 -4.43 -4.16 -13.81
CA LEU A 61 -4.96 -3.01 -13.11
C LEU A 61 -4.39 -1.75 -13.73
N GLN A 62 -5.19 -0.70 -13.80
CA GLN A 62 -4.84 0.61 -14.28
C GLN A 62 -5.48 1.63 -13.34
N MET A 63 -4.64 2.40 -12.68
CA MET A 63 -5.07 3.35 -11.66
C MET A 63 -4.52 4.72 -12.00
N SER A 64 -5.33 5.76 -11.81
CA SER A 64 -4.89 7.15 -11.92
C SER A 64 -4.61 7.72 -10.54
N LEU A 65 -3.36 8.10 -10.30
CA LEU A 65 -2.86 8.60 -9.02
C LEU A 65 -2.04 9.89 -9.26
N LEU A 66 -2.37 10.98 -8.56
CA LEU A 66 -1.83 12.35 -8.78
C LEU A 66 -1.80 12.80 -10.26
N GLY A 67 -2.80 12.41 -11.06
CA GLY A 67 -2.88 12.78 -12.47
C GLY A 67 -1.98 11.97 -13.41
N ALA A 68 -1.19 11.03 -12.91
CA ALA A 68 -0.49 10.01 -13.70
C ALA A 68 -1.29 8.69 -13.69
N THR A 69 -1.28 7.96 -14.80
CA THR A 69 -1.95 6.66 -14.90
C THR A 69 -0.91 5.56 -14.97
N THR A 70 -0.88 4.71 -13.94
CA THR A 70 0.03 3.57 -13.84
C THR A 70 -0.77 2.29 -14.09
N ALA A 71 -0.22 1.40 -14.91
CA ALA A 71 -0.77 0.09 -15.15
C ALA A 71 0.14 -0.97 -14.52
N ALA A 72 -0.45 -1.91 -13.79
CA ALA A 72 0.25 -3.05 -13.22
C ALA A 72 -0.32 -4.34 -13.82
N ARG A 73 0.55 -5.30 -14.10
CA ARG A 73 0.19 -6.68 -14.42
C ARG A 73 0.44 -7.55 -13.22
N ILE A 74 -0.52 -8.41 -12.92
CA ILE A 74 -0.43 -9.39 -11.84
C ILE A 74 -0.59 -10.76 -12.48
N ARG A 75 0.21 -11.72 -12.05
CA ARG A 75 0.05 -13.12 -12.42
C ARG A 75 0.30 -13.99 -11.20
N THR A 76 -0.59 -14.94 -10.97
CA THR A 76 -0.49 -15.91 -9.88
C THR A 76 -0.78 -17.29 -10.44
N THR A 77 0.13 -18.23 -10.21
CA THR A 77 -0.08 -19.65 -10.44
C THR A 77 0.08 -20.38 -9.10
N ALA A 78 -0.80 -21.31 -8.79
CA ALA A 78 -0.70 -22.15 -7.59
C ALA A 78 -0.93 -23.62 -7.95
N ARG A 79 -0.09 -24.51 -7.43
CA ARG A 79 -0.32 -25.96 -7.49
C ARG A 79 -0.85 -26.41 -6.15
N VAL A 80 -1.96 -27.13 -6.21
CA VAL A 80 -2.70 -27.61 -5.06
C VAL A 80 -3.02 -29.10 -5.20
N ASP A 81 -3.24 -29.78 -4.09
CA ASP A 81 -3.72 -31.17 -4.12
C ASP A 81 -5.23 -31.25 -4.47
N ARG A 82 -5.80 -32.46 -4.38
CA ARG A 82 -7.23 -32.68 -4.67
C ARG A 82 -8.19 -32.03 -3.66
N ALA A 83 -7.71 -31.67 -2.47
CA ALA A 83 -8.44 -30.92 -1.44
C ALA A 83 -8.11 -29.42 -1.48
N PHE A 84 -7.48 -28.95 -2.57
CA PHE A 84 -7.03 -27.58 -2.75
C PHE A 84 -6.03 -27.09 -1.68
N ALA A 85 -5.31 -28.00 -1.01
CA ALA A 85 -4.20 -27.64 -0.12
C ALA A 85 -2.97 -27.21 -0.95
N LEU A 86 -2.33 -26.11 -0.55
CA LEU A 86 -1.24 -25.48 -1.28
C LEU A 86 0.04 -26.31 -1.23
N ARG A 87 0.68 -26.54 -2.40
CA ARG A 87 1.99 -27.16 -2.53
C ARG A 87 3.06 -26.18 -2.98
N SER A 88 2.74 -25.37 -3.99
CA SER A 88 3.65 -24.35 -4.49
C SER A 88 2.89 -23.21 -5.16
N PHE A 89 3.54 -22.07 -5.30
CA PHE A 89 3.01 -20.95 -6.07
C PHE A 89 4.11 -20.15 -6.76
N ASP A 90 3.71 -19.46 -7.82
CA ASP A 90 4.48 -18.44 -8.53
C ASP A 90 3.60 -17.18 -8.63
N PHE A 91 4.03 -16.10 -8.00
CA PHE A 91 3.42 -14.79 -8.10
C PHE A 91 4.33 -13.84 -8.85
N SER A 92 3.76 -12.96 -9.67
CA SER A 92 4.47 -11.92 -10.40
C SER A 92 3.67 -10.63 -10.40
N LEU A 93 4.33 -9.52 -10.06
CA LEU A 93 3.80 -8.16 -10.16
C LEU A 93 4.74 -7.32 -11.02
N ASP A 94 4.23 -6.81 -12.15
CA ASP A 94 4.98 -5.96 -13.08
C ASP A 94 4.30 -4.59 -13.23
N PRO A 95 4.84 -3.52 -12.61
CA PRO A 95 4.38 -2.15 -12.82
C PRO A 95 4.85 -1.51 -14.14
N GLY A 96 5.54 -2.26 -15.00
CA GLY A 96 6.11 -1.78 -16.26
C GLY A 96 7.57 -1.33 -16.16
N THR A 97 8.18 -1.35 -14.96
CA THR A 97 9.61 -1.06 -14.73
C THR A 97 10.45 -2.32 -14.55
N GLY A 98 9.82 -3.49 -14.44
CA GLY A 98 10.44 -4.79 -14.21
C GLY A 98 9.57 -5.65 -13.28
N ALA A 99 9.42 -6.93 -13.61
CA ALA A 99 8.60 -7.85 -12.83
C ALA A 99 9.29 -8.23 -11.51
N ILE A 100 8.52 -8.22 -10.43
CA ILE A 100 8.91 -8.81 -9.15
C ILE A 100 8.21 -10.16 -9.06
N VAL A 101 8.98 -11.22 -8.88
CA VAL A 101 8.51 -12.60 -8.87
C VAL A 101 8.72 -13.19 -7.48
N VAL A 102 7.68 -13.78 -6.90
CA VAL A 102 7.72 -14.48 -5.62
C VAL A 102 7.33 -15.93 -5.85
N ARG A 103 8.25 -16.85 -5.59
CA ARG A 103 8.00 -18.30 -5.67
C ARG A 103 7.95 -18.89 -4.28
N GLY A 104 6.99 -19.77 -4.02
CA GLY A 104 6.89 -20.49 -2.77
C GLY A 104 6.76 -21.99 -2.94
N GLN A 105 7.39 -22.76 -2.07
CA GLN A 105 7.24 -24.20 -1.93
C GLN A 105 6.92 -24.56 -0.48
N VAL A 106 5.90 -25.38 -0.29
CA VAL A 106 5.45 -25.86 1.02
C VAL A 106 5.96 -27.29 1.24
N ASP A 107 6.83 -27.46 2.24
CA ASP A 107 7.29 -28.77 2.73
C ASP A 107 6.80 -28.97 4.17
N GLY A 108 5.66 -29.63 4.32
CA GLY A 108 4.99 -29.79 5.61
C GLY A 108 4.57 -28.45 6.21
N LEU A 109 5.27 -28.02 7.26
CA LEU A 109 5.08 -26.73 7.94
C LEU A 109 6.21 -25.73 7.65
N ARG A 110 7.02 -25.97 6.62
CA ARG A 110 8.04 -25.04 6.15
C ARG A 110 7.63 -24.44 4.82
N LEU A 111 7.71 -23.12 4.71
CA LEU A 111 7.51 -22.39 3.47
C LEU A 111 8.85 -21.82 3.01
N HIS A 112 9.37 -22.35 1.90
CA HIS A 112 10.55 -21.81 1.23
C HIS A 112 10.10 -20.76 0.21
N ILE A 113 10.63 -19.54 0.32
CA ILE A 113 10.24 -18.39 -0.50
C ILE A 113 11.47 -17.90 -1.27
N ALA A 114 11.34 -17.70 -2.58
CA ALA A 114 12.33 -17.03 -3.41
C ALA A 114 11.73 -15.77 -4.02
N ILE A 115 12.33 -14.62 -3.73
CA ILE A 115 11.91 -13.29 -4.20
C ILE A 115 12.94 -12.83 -5.22
N THR A 116 12.53 -12.73 -6.48
CA THR A 116 13.35 -12.27 -7.60
C THR A 116 12.87 -10.90 -8.05
N THR A 117 13.79 -9.93 -8.06
CA THR A 117 13.62 -8.61 -8.65
C THR A 117 14.57 -8.49 -9.85
N PRO A 118 14.45 -7.45 -10.71
CA PRO A 118 15.44 -7.18 -11.76
C PRO A 118 16.89 -7.05 -11.24
N SER A 119 17.05 -6.69 -9.96
CA SER A 119 18.36 -6.54 -9.32
C SER A 119 18.95 -7.85 -8.78
N GLY A 120 18.16 -8.90 -8.56
CA GLY A 120 18.65 -10.19 -8.07
C GLY A 120 17.60 -11.02 -7.34
N THR A 121 18.03 -12.16 -6.77
CA THR A 121 17.16 -13.10 -6.05
C THR A 121 17.59 -13.26 -4.60
N ARG A 122 16.63 -13.21 -3.68
CA ARG A 122 16.79 -13.54 -2.25
C ARG A 122 15.90 -14.72 -1.89
N THR A 123 16.38 -15.59 -1.02
CA THR A 123 15.60 -16.71 -0.50
C THR A 123 15.41 -16.60 1.01
N GLU A 124 14.26 -17.04 1.50
CA GLU A 124 13.90 -17.12 2.92
C GLU A 124 13.20 -18.46 3.18
N GLU A 125 13.37 -18.99 4.40
CA GLU A 125 12.56 -20.10 4.90
C GLU A 125 11.76 -19.62 6.10
N ARG A 126 10.47 -20.00 6.14
CA ARG A 126 9.56 -19.62 7.21
C ARG A 126 8.92 -20.86 7.82
N ALA A 127 9.06 -21.00 9.13
CA ALA A 127 8.32 -21.98 9.90
C ALA A 127 6.87 -21.50 10.08
N LEU A 128 5.92 -22.39 9.81
CA LEU A 128 4.49 -22.14 9.90
C LEU A 128 3.88 -22.93 11.05
N THR A 129 2.82 -22.38 11.64
CA THR A 129 2.02 -23.08 12.64
C THR A 129 1.02 -24.05 12.01
N GLU A 130 0.62 -23.79 10.77
CA GLU A 130 -0.27 -24.63 9.98
C GLU A 130 -0.01 -24.43 8.46
N PRO A 131 -0.46 -25.35 7.58
CA PRO A 131 -0.29 -25.20 6.14
C PRO A 131 -0.99 -23.92 5.62
N PRO A 132 -0.30 -23.08 4.82
CA PRO A 132 -0.81 -21.79 4.42
C PRO A 132 -1.84 -21.92 3.29
N VAL A 133 -2.72 -20.93 3.19
CA VAL A 133 -3.68 -20.77 2.09
C VAL A 133 -3.34 -19.50 1.32
N LEU A 134 -3.52 -19.49 0.00
CA LEU A 134 -3.56 -18.25 -0.77
C LEU A 134 -5.01 -17.83 -0.96
N THR A 135 -5.25 -16.52 -1.11
CA THR A 135 -6.55 -16.00 -1.52
C THR A 135 -7.07 -16.70 -2.80
N LEU A 136 -6.14 -17.08 -3.71
CA LEU A 136 -6.47 -17.78 -4.96
C LEU A 136 -7.11 -19.17 -4.77
N ASN A 137 -6.69 -19.95 -3.78
CA ASN A 137 -7.24 -21.31 -3.55
C ASN A 137 -8.27 -21.37 -2.42
N LEU A 138 -8.46 -20.30 -1.65
CA LEU A 138 -9.35 -20.25 -0.49
C LEU A 138 -10.80 -20.65 -0.83
N SER A 139 -11.41 -20.04 -1.85
CA SER A 139 -12.81 -20.30 -2.22
C SER A 139 -13.05 -21.74 -2.69
N ARG A 140 -12.07 -22.32 -3.38
CA ARG A 140 -12.12 -23.71 -3.85
C ARG A 140 -11.92 -24.70 -2.70
N ARG A 141 -11.03 -24.39 -1.75
CA ARG A 141 -10.84 -25.18 -0.52
C ARG A 141 -12.11 -25.19 0.34
N LEU A 142 -12.75 -24.04 0.52
CA LEU A 142 -14.05 -23.94 1.20
C LEU A 142 -15.11 -24.80 0.49
N ALA A 143 -15.15 -24.75 -0.85
CA ALA A 143 -16.11 -25.53 -1.62
C ALA A 143 -15.83 -27.04 -1.59
N SER A 144 -14.58 -27.48 -1.52
CA SER A 144 -14.24 -28.91 -1.42
C SER A 144 -14.65 -29.53 -0.09
N ASP A 145 -14.66 -28.74 0.98
CA ASP A 145 -15.13 -29.16 2.31
C ASP A 145 -16.67 -29.14 2.43
N GLY A 146 -17.35 -28.53 1.45
CA GLY A 146 -18.80 -28.32 1.45
C GLY A 146 -19.18 -26.98 2.10
N LEU A 147 -19.89 -26.14 1.34
CA LEU A 147 -20.38 -24.85 1.84
C LEU A 147 -21.66 -25.04 2.66
N HIS A 148 -21.54 -24.87 3.98
CA HIS A 148 -22.65 -24.99 4.93
C HIS A 148 -22.96 -23.64 5.60
N PRO A 149 -24.19 -23.10 5.48
CA PRO A 149 -24.56 -21.86 6.17
C PRO A 149 -24.35 -21.96 7.69
N GLY A 150 -23.74 -20.92 8.26
CA GLY A 150 -23.35 -20.86 9.67
C GLY A 150 -21.98 -21.47 9.99
N ALA A 151 -21.28 -22.06 9.01
CA ALA A 151 -19.92 -22.54 9.22
C ALA A 151 -18.94 -21.37 9.42
N HIS A 152 -18.02 -21.55 10.37
CA HIS A 152 -16.93 -20.62 10.65
C HIS A 152 -15.59 -21.34 10.47
N HIS A 153 -14.68 -20.72 9.73
CA HIS A 153 -13.35 -21.25 9.47
C HIS A 153 -12.28 -20.22 9.85
N GLN A 154 -11.17 -20.72 10.38
CA GLN A 154 -9.96 -19.93 10.60
C GLN A 154 -8.78 -20.62 9.94
N TRP A 155 -7.99 -19.85 9.20
CA TRP A 155 -6.78 -20.32 8.53
C TRP A 155 -5.69 -19.24 8.54
N MET A 156 -4.46 -19.63 8.27
CA MET A 156 -3.38 -18.71 7.92
C MET A 156 -3.32 -18.48 6.41
N ILE A 157 -3.62 -17.26 5.97
CA ILE A 157 -3.35 -16.84 4.59
C ILE A 157 -1.89 -16.39 4.47
N PHE A 158 -1.22 -16.86 3.41
CA PHE A 158 -0.02 -16.24 2.89
C PHE A 158 -0.37 -15.34 1.70
N ASP A 159 -0.07 -14.06 1.80
CA ASP A 159 -0.24 -13.11 0.69
C ASP A 159 1.13 -12.84 0.02
N PRO A 160 1.37 -13.29 -1.22
CA PRO A 160 2.63 -13.07 -1.91
C PRO A 160 2.87 -11.61 -2.30
N ALA A 161 1.83 -10.76 -2.34
CA ALA A 161 1.98 -9.34 -2.63
C ALA A 161 2.50 -8.56 -1.41
N THR A 162 2.20 -9.00 -0.19
CA THR A 162 2.69 -8.36 1.05
C THR A 162 3.77 -9.18 1.76
N LEU A 163 4.00 -10.42 1.32
CA LEU A 163 4.85 -11.45 1.95
C LEU A 163 4.45 -11.78 3.39
N GLN A 164 3.18 -11.58 3.73
CA GLN A 164 2.66 -11.78 5.08
C GLN A 164 1.95 -13.12 5.25
N ASN A 165 2.15 -13.73 6.41
CA ASN A 165 1.30 -14.79 6.93
C ASN A 165 0.39 -14.17 7.99
N ALA A 166 -0.92 -14.12 7.74
CA ALA A 166 -1.89 -13.54 8.67
C ALA A 166 -3.13 -14.43 8.81
N PRO A 167 -3.75 -14.46 10.00
CA PRO A 167 -4.99 -15.20 10.19
C PRO A 167 -6.11 -14.58 9.36
N VAL A 168 -6.94 -15.44 8.79
CA VAL A 168 -8.20 -15.10 8.15
C VAL A 168 -9.32 -15.78 8.91
N ALA A 169 -10.38 -15.03 9.18
CA ALA A 169 -11.64 -15.60 9.64
C ALA A 169 -12.65 -15.57 8.49
N VAL A 170 -13.34 -16.68 8.27
CA VAL A 170 -14.32 -16.84 7.18
C VAL A 170 -15.63 -17.35 7.74
N ASP A 171 -16.70 -16.61 7.48
CA ASP A 171 -18.07 -16.97 7.84
C ASP A 171 -18.87 -17.32 6.58
N VAL A 172 -19.47 -18.51 6.56
CA VAL A 172 -20.32 -18.97 5.45
C VAL A 172 -21.77 -18.59 5.74
N GLY A 173 -22.28 -17.64 4.98
CA GLY A 173 -23.66 -17.18 5.03
C GLY A 173 -24.62 -18.05 4.24
N ALA A 174 -25.87 -17.58 4.13
CA ALA A 174 -26.90 -18.26 3.35
C ALA A 174 -26.61 -18.18 1.84
N ARG A 175 -27.30 -19.05 1.09
CA ARG A 175 -27.28 -19.04 -0.37
C ARG A 175 -28.18 -17.92 -0.90
N GLU A 176 -27.63 -17.09 -1.78
CA GLU A 176 -28.29 -15.95 -2.38
C GLU A 176 -28.29 -16.04 -3.92
N LEU A 177 -29.27 -15.41 -4.57
CA LEU A 177 -29.30 -15.28 -6.03
C LEU A 177 -28.59 -14.01 -6.45
N VAL A 178 -27.37 -14.14 -6.96
CA VAL A 178 -26.55 -13.01 -7.44
C VAL A 178 -26.77 -12.80 -8.92
N ARG A 179 -27.03 -11.55 -9.31
CA ARG A 179 -27.16 -11.19 -10.72
C ARG A 179 -25.79 -10.98 -11.35
N VAL A 180 -25.53 -11.70 -12.43
CA VAL A 180 -24.34 -11.57 -13.28
C VAL A 180 -24.83 -11.40 -14.71
N ASP A 181 -24.55 -10.24 -15.30
CA ASP A 181 -25.14 -9.85 -16.58
C ASP A 181 -26.68 -10.05 -16.58
N ASN A 182 -27.17 -10.96 -17.43
CA ASN A 182 -28.58 -11.32 -17.57
C ASN A 182 -28.96 -12.64 -16.89
N ARG A 183 -28.05 -13.24 -16.11
CA ARG A 183 -28.27 -14.50 -15.39
C ARG A 183 -28.31 -14.27 -13.89
N ARG A 184 -29.04 -15.14 -13.18
CA ARG A 184 -29.02 -15.21 -11.71
C ARG A 184 -28.30 -16.50 -11.34
N LEU A 185 -27.21 -16.38 -10.60
CA LEU A 185 -26.41 -17.52 -10.14
C LEU A 185 -26.63 -17.71 -8.64
N PRO A 186 -26.96 -18.93 -8.20
CA PRO A 186 -27.11 -19.22 -6.79
C PRO A 186 -25.72 -19.43 -6.15
N ALA A 187 -25.35 -18.56 -5.21
CA ALA A 187 -24.02 -18.51 -4.58
C ALA A 187 -24.14 -18.28 -3.07
N PHE A 188 -23.24 -18.87 -2.29
CA PHE A 188 -23.13 -18.61 -0.86
C PHE A 188 -22.46 -17.27 -0.63
N ARG A 189 -23.03 -16.48 0.28
CA ARG A 189 -22.37 -15.30 0.80
C ARG A 189 -21.24 -15.75 1.74
N ILE A 190 -20.03 -15.26 1.52
CA ILE A 190 -18.83 -15.55 2.31
C ILE A 190 -18.32 -14.23 2.85
N ASP A 191 -18.37 -14.04 4.16
CA ASP A 191 -17.81 -12.86 4.82
C ASP A 191 -16.42 -13.22 5.35
N MET A 192 -15.40 -12.48 4.91
CA MET A 192 -13.99 -12.74 5.22
C MET A 192 -13.38 -11.55 5.96
N GLN A 193 -12.66 -11.82 7.05
CA GLN A 193 -11.88 -10.84 7.79
C GLN A 193 -10.39 -11.13 7.62
N PHE A 194 -9.67 -10.24 6.94
CA PHE A 194 -8.25 -10.38 6.66
C PHE A 194 -7.56 -9.03 6.79
N ALA A 195 -6.45 -8.96 7.54
CA ALA A 195 -5.68 -7.73 7.77
C ALA A 195 -6.54 -6.51 8.23
N GLY A 196 -7.58 -6.76 9.03
CA GLY A 196 -8.53 -5.74 9.52
C GLY A 196 -9.56 -5.26 8.47
N LEU A 197 -9.52 -5.82 7.26
CA LEU A 197 -10.51 -5.58 6.22
C LEU A 197 -11.59 -6.67 6.28
N HIS A 198 -12.84 -6.24 6.24
CA HIS A 198 -13.97 -7.13 6.04
C HIS A 198 -14.30 -7.15 4.56
N THR A 199 -14.43 -8.30 3.93
CA THR A 199 -14.81 -8.42 2.53
C THR A 199 -15.97 -9.40 2.43
N THR A 200 -16.86 -9.18 1.47
CA THR A 200 -17.98 -10.07 1.22
C THR A 200 -17.88 -10.60 -0.20
N SER A 201 -17.77 -11.92 -0.34
CA SER A 201 -17.68 -12.60 -1.63
C SER A 201 -18.87 -13.53 -1.81
N TRP A 202 -19.36 -13.68 -3.03
CA TRP A 202 -20.41 -14.63 -3.37
C TRP A 202 -19.82 -15.78 -4.16
N VAL A 203 -19.82 -16.97 -3.58
CA VAL A 203 -19.10 -18.15 -4.06
C VAL A 203 -20.07 -19.27 -4.43
N THR A 204 -19.92 -19.85 -5.62
CA THR A 204 -20.73 -20.99 -6.07
C THR A 204 -20.37 -22.29 -5.34
N ASP A 205 -21.21 -23.33 -5.49
CA ASP A 205 -20.96 -24.66 -4.93
C ASP A 205 -19.61 -25.28 -5.37
N THR A 206 -19.04 -24.81 -6.48
CA THR A 206 -17.75 -25.30 -6.99
C THR A 206 -16.58 -24.42 -6.56
N GLY A 207 -16.81 -23.32 -5.83
CA GLY A 207 -15.78 -22.38 -5.38
C GLY A 207 -15.47 -21.25 -6.36
N GLU A 208 -16.28 -21.06 -7.43
CA GLU A 208 -16.14 -19.89 -8.30
C GLU A 208 -16.66 -18.63 -7.61
N VAL A 209 -15.83 -17.57 -7.57
CA VAL A 209 -16.22 -16.25 -7.06
C VAL A 209 -16.98 -15.48 -8.13
N VAL A 210 -18.23 -15.14 -7.83
CA VAL A 210 -19.17 -14.49 -8.73
C VAL A 210 -19.13 -12.98 -8.59
N ARG A 211 -19.00 -12.51 -7.35
CA ARG A 211 -18.94 -11.11 -6.97
C ARG A 211 -18.14 -11.03 -5.67
N GLU A 212 -17.43 -9.94 -5.47
CA GLU A 212 -16.70 -9.64 -4.25
C GLU A 212 -16.72 -8.13 -4.03
N GLU A 213 -16.89 -7.74 -2.78
CA GLU A 213 -17.01 -6.36 -2.34
C GLU A 213 -16.11 -6.08 -1.14
N SER A 214 -15.47 -4.92 -1.16
CA SER A 214 -14.68 -4.38 -0.05
C SER A 214 -15.24 -3.03 0.43
N PRO A 215 -15.21 -2.74 1.74
CA PRO A 215 -15.56 -1.46 2.34
C PRO A 215 -14.83 -0.26 1.75
N MET A 216 -13.68 -0.48 1.10
CA MET A 216 -12.93 0.57 0.43
C MET A 216 -13.51 0.97 -0.93
N GLY A 217 -14.61 0.34 -1.37
CA GLY A 217 -15.27 0.59 -2.65
C GLY A 217 -14.71 -0.25 -3.80
N LEU A 218 -13.87 -1.25 -3.51
CA LEU A 218 -13.42 -2.23 -4.51
C LEU A 218 -14.53 -3.25 -4.76
N ILE A 219 -14.87 -3.47 -6.01
CA ILE A 219 -15.84 -4.46 -6.46
C ILE A 219 -15.19 -5.32 -7.55
N ILE A 220 -15.19 -6.62 -7.36
CA ILE A 220 -14.80 -7.59 -8.39
C ILE A 220 -16.06 -8.35 -8.79
N VAL A 221 -16.37 -8.40 -10.07
CA VAL A 221 -17.61 -9.05 -10.53
C VAL A 221 -17.34 -9.83 -11.80
N ARG A 222 -17.92 -11.03 -11.88
CA ARG A 222 -17.89 -11.87 -13.08
C ARG A 222 -18.52 -11.13 -14.26
N GLU A 223 -17.87 -11.16 -15.41
CA GLU A 223 -18.34 -10.52 -16.64
C GLU A 223 -17.98 -11.37 -17.86
N SER A 224 -18.55 -11.03 -19.02
CA SER A 224 -18.07 -11.58 -20.29
C SER A 224 -16.62 -11.15 -20.58
N PRO A 225 -15.83 -11.93 -21.36
CA PRO A 225 -14.47 -11.57 -21.72
C PRO A 225 -14.37 -10.19 -22.38
N GLU A 226 -15.34 -9.84 -23.24
CA GLU A 226 -15.39 -8.57 -23.96
C GLU A 226 -15.61 -7.41 -22.99
N ARG A 227 -16.56 -7.56 -22.06
CA ARG A 227 -16.85 -6.55 -21.03
C ARG A 227 -15.67 -6.39 -20.09
N ALA A 228 -15.11 -7.49 -19.58
CA ALA A 228 -13.98 -7.48 -18.65
C ALA A 228 -12.78 -6.71 -19.24
N ARG A 229 -12.43 -6.98 -20.51
CA ARG A 229 -11.29 -6.35 -21.18
C ARG A 229 -11.56 -4.92 -21.65
N ALA A 230 -12.82 -4.49 -21.75
CA ALA A 230 -13.17 -3.14 -22.14
C ALA A 230 -12.73 -2.14 -21.05
N MET A 231 -11.56 -1.54 -21.23
CA MET A 231 -11.07 -0.47 -20.36
C MET A 231 -11.84 0.81 -20.68
N ALA A 232 -12.88 1.11 -19.89
CA ALA A 232 -13.50 2.43 -19.89
C ALA A 232 -12.74 3.28 -18.86
N VAL A 233 -11.83 4.15 -19.31
CA VAL A 233 -11.30 5.20 -18.44
C VAL A 233 -11.77 6.56 -18.99
N PRO A 234 -12.95 7.06 -18.59
CA PRO A 234 -13.34 8.43 -18.89
C PRO A 234 -12.32 9.43 -18.30
N PHE A 235 -12.06 10.52 -19.02
CA PHE A 235 -11.04 11.53 -18.70
C PHE A 235 -11.28 12.28 -17.36
N GLN A 236 -12.47 12.17 -16.77
CA GLN A 236 -12.94 13.03 -15.69
C GLN A 236 -12.59 12.57 -14.25
N VAL A 237 -12.12 11.33 -14.03
CA VAL A 237 -11.81 10.82 -12.66
C VAL A 237 -10.29 10.69 -12.40
N ARG A 238 -9.50 11.62 -12.96
CA ARG A 238 -8.04 11.70 -12.70
C ARG A 238 -7.67 12.23 -11.30
N LYS A 239 -8.64 12.55 -10.42
CA LYS A 239 -8.43 13.38 -9.23
C LYS A 239 -8.64 12.75 -7.84
N ASP A 240 -9.07 11.49 -7.68
CA ASP A 240 -9.84 11.16 -6.47
C ASP A 240 -9.44 9.93 -5.61
N LEU A 241 -8.20 9.40 -5.69
CA LEU A 241 -7.77 8.36 -4.73
C LEU A 241 -7.00 8.93 -3.52
N ILE A 242 -6.20 9.98 -3.72
CA ILE A 242 -5.47 10.63 -2.61
C ILE A 242 -6.38 11.54 -1.81
N ALA A 243 -7.34 12.20 -2.46
CA ALA A 243 -8.38 12.95 -1.77
C ALA A 243 -9.31 12.02 -0.95
N ALA A 244 -9.62 10.83 -1.47
CA ALA A 244 -10.41 9.82 -0.76
C ALA A 244 -9.73 9.25 0.50
N ALA A 245 -8.40 9.29 0.56
CA ALA A 245 -7.60 8.87 1.71
C ALA A 245 -7.20 10.03 2.63
N ALA A 246 -7.59 11.26 2.28
CA ALA A 246 -7.26 12.45 3.07
C ALA A 246 -8.10 12.49 4.35
N VAL A 247 -7.44 12.63 5.49
CA VAL A 247 -8.08 12.87 6.78
C VAL A 247 -8.02 14.38 7.04
N VAL A 248 -9.14 15.06 6.82
CA VAL A 248 -9.25 16.50 7.12
C VAL A 248 -9.52 16.66 8.62
N PRO A 249 -8.63 17.29 9.38
CA PRO A 249 -8.81 17.42 10.82
C PRO A 249 -9.87 18.46 11.16
N GLU A 250 -10.72 18.17 12.13
CA GLU A 250 -11.56 19.17 12.78
C GLU A 250 -10.66 20.09 13.62
N THR A 251 -10.56 21.37 13.26
CA THR A 251 -9.69 22.33 13.97
C THR A 251 -10.25 23.74 13.96
N LYS A 252 -10.01 24.48 15.06
CA LYS A 252 -10.30 25.92 15.16
C LYS A 252 -9.18 26.80 14.60
N ARG A 253 -7.94 26.28 14.53
CA ARG A 253 -6.75 26.98 14.01
C ARG A 253 -6.15 26.17 12.86
N ARG A 254 -5.89 26.85 11.75
CA ARG A 254 -5.22 26.25 10.61
C ARG A 254 -3.73 26.06 10.90
N ILE A 255 -3.16 24.96 10.41
CA ILE A 255 -1.71 24.79 10.26
C ILE A 255 -1.35 25.32 8.88
N ASP A 256 -0.68 26.47 8.82
CA ASP A 256 -0.24 27.09 7.55
C ASP A 256 1.08 26.50 7.08
N ASP A 257 2.07 26.44 7.98
CA ASP A 257 3.35 25.76 7.77
C ASP A 257 3.54 24.66 8.84
N PRO A 258 3.61 23.37 8.45
CA PRO A 258 3.93 22.27 9.37
C PRO A 258 5.23 22.46 10.15
N ARG A 259 6.21 23.16 9.57
CA ARG A 259 7.53 23.41 10.18
C ARG A 259 7.46 24.32 11.39
N ASP A 260 6.37 25.06 11.54
CA ASP A 260 6.15 25.97 12.66
C ASP A 260 5.53 25.28 13.87
N VAL A 261 5.04 24.05 13.73
CA VAL A 261 4.37 23.32 14.80
C VAL A 261 5.39 22.88 15.85
N ARG A 262 5.24 23.36 17.09
CA ARG A 262 6.08 22.97 18.24
C ARG A 262 5.49 21.84 19.05
N ARG A 263 4.16 21.83 19.14
CA ARG A 263 3.39 20.78 19.78
C ARG A 263 2.03 20.68 19.13
N LEU A 264 1.58 19.46 18.89
CA LEU A 264 0.26 19.18 18.32
C LEU A 264 -0.40 18.05 19.10
N ARG A 265 -1.61 18.28 19.60
CA ARG A 265 -2.45 17.25 20.22
C ARG A 265 -3.62 16.94 19.33
N LEU A 266 -3.75 15.67 18.99
CA LEU A 266 -4.79 15.14 18.12
C LEU A 266 -5.60 14.13 18.90
N ARG A 267 -6.93 14.19 18.79
CA ARG A 267 -7.81 13.05 19.10
C ARG A 267 -8.02 12.26 17.82
N LEU A 268 -7.82 10.95 17.88
CA LEU A 268 -8.07 10.04 16.76
C LEU A 268 -9.21 9.08 17.11
N ASP A 269 -10.28 9.11 16.33
CA ASP A 269 -11.40 8.17 16.46
C ASP A 269 -11.37 7.15 15.30
N GLY A 270 -11.50 5.87 15.64
CA GLY A 270 -11.51 4.78 14.66
C GLY A 270 -10.13 4.18 14.33
N ALA A 271 -9.10 4.52 15.11
CA ALA A 271 -7.79 3.85 15.08
C ALA A 271 -7.54 3.09 16.40
N ASP A 272 -6.91 1.91 16.30
CA ASP A 272 -6.35 1.23 17.47
C ASP A 272 -5.02 1.88 17.85
N LEU A 273 -4.98 2.50 19.02
CA LEU A 273 -3.81 3.19 19.55
C LEU A 273 -3.15 2.45 20.73
N SER A 274 -3.51 1.18 20.99
CA SER A 274 -2.99 0.45 22.14
C SER A 274 -1.55 -0.05 21.97
N SER A 275 -0.99 0.04 20.77
CA SER A 275 0.35 -0.48 20.48
C SER A 275 1.44 0.35 21.15
N ALA A 276 2.36 -0.33 21.86
CA ALA A 276 3.54 0.29 22.46
C ALA A 276 4.46 0.94 21.41
N ASP A 277 4.40 0.50 20.15
CA ASP A 277 5.18 1.08 19.04
C ASP A 277 4.79 2.52 18.70
N LEU A 278 3.63 2.99 19.18
CA LEU A 278 3.20 4.36 18.99
C LEU A 278 3.90 5.34 19.93
N GLN A 279 4.60 4.87 20.96
CA GLN A 279 5.33 5.71 21.89
C GLN A 279 6.75 6.06 21.41
N GLY A 280 7.23 7.24 21.78
CA GLY A 280 8.58 7.73 21.55
C GLY A 280 8.80 8.46 20.23
N VAL A 281 10.02 8.97 20.02
CA VAL A 281 10.42 9.74 18.81
C VAL A 281 9.59 11.01 18.64
N GLY A 282 9.37 11.75 19.74
CA GLY A 282 8.54 12.96 19.73
C GLY A 282 7.03 12.71 19.71
N GLN A 283 6.58 11.45 19.71
CA GLN A 283 5.17 11.08 19.84
C GLN A 283 4.89 10.44 21.21
N SER A 284 3.79 10.81 21.84
CA SER A 284 3.22 10.12 23.00
C SER A 284 1.74 9.88 22.81
N VAL A 285 1.25 8.72 23.25
CA VAL A 285 -0.16 8.34 23.15
C VAL A 285 -0.74 8.15 24.56
N ASP A 286 -1.91 8.73 24.81
CA ASP A 286 -2.69 8.57 26.04
C ASP A 286 -4.17 8.42 25.68
N GLY A 287 -4.69 7.19 25.78
CA GLY A 287 -6.04 6.86 25.31
C GLY A 287 -6.21 7.10 23.80
N ASP A 288 -7.14 7.97 23.44
CA ASP A 288 -7.46 8.43 22.08
C ASP A 288 -6.63 9.66 21.65
N ILE A 289 -5.76 10.19 22.53
CA ILE A 289 -4.97 11.39 22.29
C ILE A 289 -3.55 11.03 21.87
N VAL A 290 -3.14 11.55 20.71
CA VAL A 290 -1.76 11.56 20.24
C VAL A 290 -1.18 12.96 20.41
N GLU A 291 -0.09 13.08 21.15
CA GLU A 291 0.68 14.32 21.29
C GLU A 291 2.00 14.19 20.52
N LEU A 292 2.24 15.13 19.61
CA LEU A 292 3.47 15.30 18.85
C LEU A 292 4.25 16.50 19.37
N ARG A 293 5.57 16.39 19.41
CA ARG A 293 6.50 17.44 19.86
C ARG A 293 7.57 17.69 18.81
N ASP A 294 8.05 18.93 18.77
CA ASP A 294 9.13 19.37 17.89
C ASP A 294 10.36 18.46 17.99
N THR A 295 10.60 17.74 16.90
CA THR A 295 11.68 16.77 16.76
C THR A 295 13.06 17.42 16.79
N GLN A 296 13.15 18.73 16.49
CA GLN A 296 14.39 19.49 16.59
C GLN A 296 14.87 19.64 18.03
N THR A 297 13.95 19.56 18.99
CA THR A 297 14.22 19.76 20.43
C THR A 297 14.43 18.45 21.18
N LEU A 298 14.33 17.30 20.50
CA LEU A 298 14.56 15.99 21.11
C LEU A 298 15.97 15.90 21.69
N ARG A 299 16.06 15.36 22.90
CA ARG A 299 17.33 15.17 23.61
C ARG A 299 17.70 13.68 23.65
N PRO A 300 19.00 13.34 23.52
CA PRO A 300 19.46 11.97 23.65
C PRO A 300 19.13 11.40 25.04
N GLY A 301 18.55 10.21 25.08
CA GLY A 301 18.28 9.44 26.30
C GLY A 301 19.34 8.36 26.54
N PRO A 302 19.07 7.40 27.45
CA PRO A 302 19.78 6.13 27.46
C PRO A 302 19.71 5.47 26.09
N GLY A 303 20.82 4.87 25.65
CA GLY A 303 20.89 4.22 24.34
C GLY A 303 19.91 3.06 24.22
N ASP A 304 19.34 2.89 23.04
CA ASP A 304 18.43 1.79 22.76
C ASP A 304 19.24 0.50 22.50
N PRO A 305 19.16 -0.53 23.38
CA PRO A 305 19.92 -1.77 23.20
C PRO A 305 19.53 -2.51 21.91
N GLU A 306 18.30 -2.31 21.43
CA GLU A 306 17.78 -2.94 20.23
C GLU A 306 18.19 -2.20 18.96
N ALA A 307 18.78 -0.99 19.05
CA ALA A 307 19.14 -0.21 17.87
C ALA A 307 19.99 -1.02 16.88
N ARG A 308 20.96 -1.78 17.37
CA ARG A 308 21.88 -2.56 16.51
C ARG A 308 21.19 -3.57 15.60
N ARG A 309 20.02 -4.11 15.97
CA ARG A 309 19.28 -5.06 15.11
C ARG A 309 18.84 -4.42 13.80
N PHE A 310 18.59 -3.11 13.82
CA PHE A 310 18.18 -2.31 12.68
C PHE A 310 19.35 -1.91 11.77
N LEU A 311 20.48 -2.62 11.84
CA LEU A 311 21.56 -2.60 10.85
C LEU A 311 21.45 -3.73 9.84
N ALA A 312 20.78 -4.83 10.21
CA ALA A 312 20.69 -6.02 9.37
C ALA A 312 19.90 -5.76 8.06
N PRO A 313 20.29 -6.40 6.95
CA PRO A 313 19.48 -6.38 5.73
C PRO A 313 18.21 -7.23 5.90
N GLU A 314 17.12 -6.80 5.27
CA GLU A 314 15.85 -7.55 5.25
C GLU A 314 15.21 -7.47 3.86
N ALA A 315 14.08 -8.16 3.64
CA ALA A 315 13.39 -8.11 2.36
C ALA A 315 13.09 -6.65 1.96
N PHE A 316 13.43 -6.29 0.72
CA PHE A 316 13.30 -4.93 0.17
C PHE A 316 14.21 -3.84 0.77
N ILE A 317 15.01 -4.17 1.80
CA ILE A 317 16.03 -3.31 2.40
C ILE A 317 17.38 -4.01 2.30
N GLU A 318 17.90 -4.11 1.08
CA GLU A 318 19.13 -4.83 0.76
C GLU A 318 20.38 -4.00 1.08
N SER A 319 20.55 -3.63 2.36
CA SER A 319 21.66 -2.80 2.86
C SER A 319 23.05 -3.45 2.72
N ASP A 320 23.10 -4.76 2.44
CA ASP A 320 24.31 -5.52 2.18
C ASP A 320 24.78 -5.45 0.70
N ASP A 321 23.94 -4.93 -0.20
CA ASP A 321 24.25 -4.81 -1.62
C ASP A 321 25.44 -3.85 -1.88
N PRO A 322 26.42 -4.24 -2.72
CA PRO A 322 27.59 -3.41 -3.01
C PRO A 322 27.28 -2.04 -3.64
N ALA A 323 26.25 -1.94 -4.49
CA ALA A 323 25.87 -0.67 -5.11
C ALA A 323 25.19 0.25 -4.09
N ILE A 324 24.34 -0.30 -3.20
CA ILE A 324 23.76 0.46 -2.09
C ILE A 324 24.85 0.99 -1.14
N LYS A 325 25.84 0.15 -0.80
CA LYS A 325 27.00 0.57 0.03
C LYS A 325 27.80 1.70 -0.63
N ALA A 326 28.16 1.53 -1.90
CA ALA A 326 28.91 2.55 -2.63
C ALA A 326 28.14 3.87 -2.71
N GLU A 327 26.83 3.83 -2.97
CA GLU A 327 26.00 5.03 -3.01
C GLU A 327 25.86 5.68 -1.62
N ALA A 328 25.72 4.86 -0.57
CA ALA A 328 25.65 5.34 0.81
C ALA A 328 26.92 6.06 1.24
N ASP A 329 28.10 5.53 0.87
CA ASP A 329 29.39 6.16 1.14
C ASP A 329 29.51 7.53 0.46
N VAL A 330 29.05 7.66 -0.78
CA VAL A 330 28.97 8.95 -1.49
C VAL A 330 28.04 9.92 -0.75
N ALA A 331 26.86 9.46 -0.35
CA ALA A 331 25.85 10.30 0.30
C ALA A 331 26.31 10.86 1.65
N VAL A 332 27.08 10.09 2.42
CA VAL A 332 27.54 10.50 3.77
C VAL A 332 28.95 11.10 3.78
N GLN A 333 29.61 11.20 2.62
CA GLN A 333 30.98 11.71 2.50
C GLN A 333 31.11 13.13 3.08
N GLY A 334 32.16 13.35 3.88
CA GLY A 334 32.46 14.64 4.52
C GLY A 334 31.57 14.98 5.72
N GLY A 335 30.77 14.03 6.21
CA GLY A 335 29.93 14.24 7.39
C GLY A 335 30.72 14.25 8.70
N ALA A 336 30.54 15.30 9.52
CA ALA A 336 31.30 15.48 10.77
C ALA A 336 30.82 14.60 11.94
N GLY A 337 29.63 13.99 11.83
CA GLY A 337 29.04 13.11 12.85
C GLY A 337 27.75 12.46 12.37
N ASN A 338 27.17 11.56 13.18
CA ASN A 338 25.98 10.77 12.80
C ASN A 338 24.79 11.62 12.39
N ARG A 339 24.56 12.75 13.07
CA ARG A 339 23.48 13.68 12.74
C ARG A 339 23.66 14.35 11.37
N ASP A 340 24.88 14.81 11.07
CA ASP A 340 25.21 15.42 9.77
C ASP A 340 25.15 14.38 8.64
N ARG A 341 25.64 13.15 8.89
CA ARG A 341 25.53 12.04 7.93
C ARG A 341 24.06 11.70 7.63
N ALA A 342 23.19 11.67 8.64
CA ALA A 342 21.76 11.44 8.47
C ALA A 342 21.07 12.58 7.69
N GLU A 343 21.43 13.84 7.96
CA GLU A 343 20.91 14.97 7.19
C GLU A 343 21.33 14.89 5.73
N ARG A 344 22.63 14.73 5.47
CA ARG A 344 23.18 14.58 4.11
C ARG A 344 22.49 13.47 3.36
N LEU A 345 22.31 12.31 3.98
CA LEU A 345 21.60 11.19 3.38
C LEU A 345 20.13 11.55 3.06
N THR A 346 19.45 12.29 3.93
CA THR A 346 18.07 12.76 3.70
C THR A 346 18.00 13.64 2.45
N ARG A 347 18.91 14.62 2.35
CA ARG A 347 19.00 15.52 1.19
C ARG A 347 19.40 14.78 -0.08
N TYR A 348 20.30 13.82 0.04
CA TYR A 348 20.83 13.06 -1.08
C TYR A 348 19.74 12.21 -1.71
N VAL A 349 19.04 11.38 -0.92
CA VAL A 349 17.93 10.55 -1.39
C VAL A 349 16.85 11.40 -2.05
N ASN A 350 16.49 12.54 -1.45
CA ASN A 350 15.54 13.49 -2.05
C ASN A 350 15.97 13.98 -3.45
N SER A 351 17.27 14.17 -3.67
CA SER A 351 17.78 14.74 -4.91
C SER A 351 17.95 13.70 -6.03
N ILE A 352 18.18 12.44 -5.69
CA ILE A 352 18.38 11.37 -6.69
C ILE A 352 17.10 10.64 -7.07
N VAL A 353 16.04 10.68 -6.26
CA VAL A 353 14.77 10.00 -6.54
C VAL A 353 13.74 10.99 -7.07
N GLU A 354 13.29 10.78 -8.30
CA GLU A 354 12.17 11.53 -8.87
C GLU A 354 10.85 11.07 -8.25
N LYS A 355 10.13 12.00 -7.61
CA LYS A 355 8.85 11.72 -6.97
C LYS A 355 7.76 11.38 -7.99
N LYS A 356 7.45 10.08 -8.13
CA LYS A 356 6.33 9.55 -8.93
C LYS A 356 5.71 8.37 -8.21
N LEU A 357 4.38 8.28 -8.26
CA LEU A 357 3.68 7.12 -7.71
C LEU A 357 3.97 5.87 -8.53
N THR A 358 4.31 4.80 -7.82
CA THR A 358 4.67 3.50 -8.36
C THR A 358 3.79 2.43 -7.74
N VAL A 359 3.41 1.41 -8.52
CA VAL A 359 2.68 0.23 -8.01
C VAL A 359 3.67 -0.93 -7.94
N SER A 360 4.68 -0.79 -7.09
CA SER A 360 5.80 -1.74 -6.94
C SER A 360 5.89 -2.28 -5.52
N LEU A 361 6.55 -3.43 -5.35
CA LEU A 361 7.17 -3.75 -4.06
C LEU A 361 8.47 -2.94 -3.97
N PRO A 362 8.61 -2.01 -3.01
CA PRO A 362 9.68 -1.02 -2.98
C PRO A 362 11.02 -1.67 -2.56
N SER A 363 11.71 -2.36 -3.48
CA SER A 363 13.08 -2.85 -3.27
C SER A 363 14.08 -1.70 -3.36
N ALA A 364 14.89 -1.49 -2.31
CA ALA A 364 15.88 -0.41 -2.28
C ALA A 364 16.85 -0.46 -3.47
N ARG A 365 17.26 -1.67 -3.89
CA ARG A 365 18.11 -1.86 -5.08
C ARG A 365 17.44 -1.40 -6.37
N GLU A 366 16.15 -1.71 -6.52
CA GLU A 366 15.36 -1.29 -7.67
C GLU A 366 15.13 0.23 -7.68
N VAL A 367 14.92 0.84 -6.51
CA VAL A 367 14.81 2.30 -6.38
C VAL A 367 16.13 2.97 -6.76
N LEU A 368 17.28 2.46 -6.29
CA LEU A 368 18.58 3.01 -6.66
C LEU A 368 18.81 2.94 -8.18
N ARG A 369 18.38 1.85 -8.83
CA ARG A 369 18.49 1.65 -10.28
C ARG A 369 17.56 2.57 -11.08
N THR A 370 16.31 2.66 -10.69
CA THR A 370 15.26 3.39 -11.43
C THR A 370 15.25 4.87 -11.13
N ARG A 371 15.65 5.26 -9.91
CA ARG A 371 15.62 6.64 -9.40
C ARG A 371 14.23 7.27 -9.45
N VAL A 372 13.20 6.44 -9.30
CA VAL A 372 11.80 6.86 -9.38
C VAL A 372 11.00 6.18 -8.27
N GLY A 373 10.14 6.92 -7.58
CA GLY A 373 9.18 6.34 -6.65
C GLY A 373 8.52 7.34 -5.72
N ASP A 374 7.66 6.86 -4.82
CA ASP A 374 6.92 7.69 -3.87
C ASP A 374 7.50 7.62 -2.45
N CYS A 375 6.70 7.93 -1.43
CA CYS A 375 7.12 7.90 -0.04
C CYS A 375 7.70 6.55 0.39
N ASN A 376 7.22 5.44 -0.19
CA ASN A 376 7.71 4.11 0.08
C ASN A 376 9.12 3.93 -0.46
N GLU A 377 9.33 4.21 -1.75
CA GLU A 377 10.63 4.09 -2.41
C GLU A 377 11.71 5.01 -1.80
N HIS A 378 11.35 6.25 -1.46
CA HIS A 378 12.28 7.15 -0.76
C HIS A 378 12.66 6.60 0.61
N THR A 379 11.69 6.03 1.34
CA THR A 379 11.89 5.50 2.68
C THR A 379 12.76 4.25 2.68
N VAL A 380 12.45 3.26 1.83
CA VAL A 380 13.25 2.02 1.75
C VAL A 380 14.67 2.30 1.30
N LEU A 381 14.88 3.20 0.35
CA LEU A 381 16.21 3.54 -0.14
C LEU A 381 17.02 4.24 0.95
N TYR A 382 16.42 5.21 1.64
CA TYR A 382 17.07 5.85 2.77
C TYR A 382 17.44 4.84 3.85
N VAL A 383 16.52 3.96 4.24
CA VAL A 383 16.80 2.97 5.30
C VAL A 383 17.91 2.01 4.88
N ALA A 384 17.91 1.53 3.64
CA ALA A 384 18.96 0.65 3.13
C ALA A 384 20.33 1.34 3.12
N MET A 385 20.41 2.58 2.63
CA MET A 385 21.64 3.37 2.61
C MET A 385 22.11 3.75 4.01
N ALA A 386 21.20 4.09 4.94
CA ALA A 386 21.53 4.41 6.32
C ALA A 386 22.17 3.19 7.01
N ARG A 387 21.54 2.01 6.86
CA ARG A 387 22.06 0.74 7.38
C ARG A 387 23.42 0.39 6.77
N ALA A 388 23.59 0.58 5.47
CA ALA A 388 24.87 0.37 4.78
C ALA A 388 25.97 1.29 5.30
N ALA A 389 25.61 2.54 5.65
CA ALA A 389 26.50 3.52 6.28
C ALA A 389 26.72 3.28 7.79
N GLY A 390 26.18 2.20 8.36
CA GLY A 390 26.33 1.85 9.78
C GLY A 390 25.43 2.64 10.74
N MET A 391 24.39 3.31 10.22
CA MET A 391 23.38 4.00 11.04
C MET A 391 22.13 3.11 11.15
N PRO A 392 21.73 2.69 12.36
CA PRO A 392 20.52 1.91 12.50
C PRO A 392 19.30 2.69 12.04
N ALA A 393 18.46 2.08 11.21
CA ALA A 393 17.31 2.76 10.63
C ALA A 393 16.12 1.81 10.47
N ARG A 394 14.91 2.34 10.66
CA ARG A 394 13.65 1.59 10.53
C ARG A 394 12.56 2.44 9.87
N ILE A 395 11.53 1.77 9.39
CA ILE A 395 10.40 2.39 8.70
C ILE A 395 9.32 2.73 9.71
N ALA A 396 8.82 3.97 9.65
CA ALA A 396 7.59 4.41 10.29
C ALA A 396 6.54 4.65 9.21
N VAL A 397 5.28 4.34 9.53
CA VAL A 397 4.14 4.53 8.63
C VAL A 397 3.03 5.20 9.40
N GLY A 398 2.33 6.13 8.76
CA GLY A 398 1.27 6.89 9.41
C GLY A 398 0.76 8.01 8.53
N LEU A 399 0.59 9.20 9.10
CA LEU A 399 0.01 10.35 8.45
C LEU A 399 0.92 11.57 8.52
N VAL A 400 0.93 12.38 7.46
CA VAL A 400 1.62 13.69 7.43
C VAL A 400 0.67 14.78 6.97
N TYR A 401 0.80 15.97 7.55
CA TYR A 401 -0.01 17.11 7.16
C TYR A 401 0.53 17.79 5.91
N VAL A 402 -0.27 17.82 4.85
CA VAL A 402 0.05 18.50 3.60
C VAL A 402 -1.16 19.31 3.18
N ARG A 403 -1.01 20.63 3.00
CA ARG A 403 -2.04 21.51 2.40
C ARG A 403 -3.46 21.34 3.00
N GLY A 404 -3.59 21.28 4.32
CA GLY A 404 -4.90 21.28 4.99
C GLY A 404 -5.44 19.92 5.40
N ALA A 405 -4.79 18.81 5.02
CA ALA A 405 -5.24 17.47 5.38
C ALA A 405 -4.06 16.55 5.71
N PHE A 406 -4.35 15.49 6.45
CA PHE A 406 -3.41 14.42 6.76
C PHE A 406 -3.51 13.31 5.71
N TYR A 407 -2.37 12.93 5.13
CA TYR A 407 -2.27 11.88 4.11
C TYR A 407 -1.40 10.74 4.59
N TYR A 408 -1.72 9.53 4.15
CA TYR A 408 -0.87 8.39 4.40
C TYR A 408 0.53 8.58 3.84
N HIS A 409 1.51 8.18 4.63
CA HIS A 409 2.91 8.40 4.34
C HIS A 409 3.78 7.38 5.05
N ALA A 410 4.93 7.06 4.44
CA ALA A 410 6.01 6.31 5.05
C ALA A 410 7.23 7.22 5.17
N TRP A 411 7.96 7.11 6.28
CA TRP A 411 9.21 7.85 6.49
C TRP A 411 10.21 7.05 7.34
N PRO A 412 11.53 7.33 7.23
CA PRO A 412 12.53 6.71 8.08
C PRO A 412 12.59 7.28 9.50
N GLU A 413 12.88 6.41 10.46
CA GLU A 413 13.47 6.75 11.76
C GLU A 413 14.91 6.26 11.80
N VAL A 414 15.86 7.14 12.07
CA VAL A 414 17.29 6.83 12.15
C VAL A 414 17.79 7.02 13.58
N TYR A 415 18.58 6.07 14.07
CA TYR A 415 19.19 6.15 15.40
C TYR A 415 20.49 6.97 15.33
N ILE A 416 20.52 8.06 16.09
CA ILE A 416 21.68 8.92 16.27
C ILE A 416 22.37 8.50 17.58
N ASP A 417 23.48 7.78 17.44
CA ASP A 417 24.39 7.49 18.56
C ASP A 417 25.24 8.74 18.85
N GLU A 418 25.15 9.25 20.07
CA GLU A 418 25.88 10.43 20.57
C GLU A 418 27.08 10.02 21.45
N GLY A 419 27.36 8.72 21.53
CA GLY A 419 28.39 8.14 22.36
C GLY A 419 28.02 8.08 23.84
N LYS A 420 28.92 7.50 24.65
CA LYS A 420 28.77 7.37 26.11
C LYS A 420 27.47 6.68 26.55
N GLY A 421 26.97 5.74 25.74
CA GLY A 421 25.73 5.00 26.01
C GLY A 421 24.46 5.85 25.86
N ARG A 422 24.52 6.97 25.12
CA ARG A 422 23.37 7.85 24.86
C ARG A 422 23.06 7.94 23.38
N GLY A 423 21.79 8.07 23.06
CA GLY A 423 21.34 8.30 21.70
C GLY A 423 19.85 8.62 21.62
N LEU A 424 19.36 8.78 20.40
CA LEU A 424 17.95 8.96 20.12
C LEU A 424 17.59 8.43 18.74
N TRP A 425 16.35 8.00 18.60
CA TRP A 425 15.72 7.87 17.30
C TRP A 425 15.25 9.25 16.83
N LEU A 426 15.58 9.59 15.58
CA LEU A 426 15.19 10.85 14.94
C LEU A 426 14.37 10.51 13.68
N PRO A 427 13.16 11.08 13.53
CA PRO A 427 12.39 10.91 12.31
C PRO A 427 12.93 11.87 11.25
N VAL A 428 13.07 11.38 10.03
CA VAL A 428 13.53 12.17 8.88
C VAL A 428 12.60 11.88 7.71
N ASP A 429 12.48 12.80 6.76
CA ASP A 429 11.64 12.59 5.59
C ASP A 429 12.37 12.98 4.29
N PRO A 430 12.98 12.02 3.57
CA PRO A 430 13.59 12.27 2.28
C PRO A 430 12.56 12.58 1.18
N THR A 431 11.28 12.25 1.34
CA THR A 431 10.22 12.55 0.35
C THR A 431 9.81 14.01 0.38
N LEU A 432 9.75 14.59 1.58
CA LEU A 432 9.43 16.01 1.81
C LEU A 432 10.68 16.88 2.00
N ASN A 433 11.87 16.28 1.89
CA ASN A 433 13.15 16.93 2.15
C ASN A 433 13.18 17.59 3.55
N GLN A 434 12.87 16.84 4.60
CA GLN A 434 12.83 17.33 5.97
C GLN A 434 13.83 16.61 6.87
N PHE A 435 14.65 17.40 7.57
CA PHE A 435 15.55 16.92 8.60
C PHE A 435 15.56 17.89 9.80
N PRO A 436 15.20 17.43 11.01
CA PRO A 436 14.29 16.29 11.23
C PRO A 436 12.89 16.55 10.66
N ALA A 437 12.09 15.48 10.51
CA ALA A 437 10.68 15.56 10.13
C ALA A 437 9.88 16.40 11.14
N ASP A 438 8.91 17.19 10.69
CA ASP A 438 8.17 18.11 11.55
C ASP A 438 7.17 17.44 12.52
N ALA A 439 6.63 18.22 13.47
CA ALA A 439 5.67 17.77 14.48
C ALA A 439 4.24 17.57 13.95
N THR A 440 4.09 17.30 12.65
CA THR A 440 2.82 16.86 12.02
C THR A 440 2.90 15.44 11.47
N HIS A 441 4.01 14.73 11.68
CA HIS A 441 4.15 13.31 11.36
C HIS A 441 3.54 12.44 12.47
N VAL A 442 2.34 11.91 12.22
CA VAL A 442 1.60 11.04 13.15
C VAL A 442 1.89 9.58 12.82
N ARG A 443 2.71 8.90 13.63
CA ARG A 443 3.02 7.48 13.45
C ARG A 443 1.85 6.61 13.88
N LEU A 444 1.47 5.66 13.02
CA LEU A 444 0.43 4.66 13.27
C LEU A 444 0.98 3.22 13.31
N ALA A 445 2.16 2.99 12.74
CA ALA A 445 2.87 1.71 12.86
C ALA A 445 4.38 1.87 12.60
N ARG A 446 5.16 0.86 12.98
CA ARG A 446 6.58 0.70 12.61
C ARG A 446 6.77 -0.64 11.93
N GLY A 447 7.43 -0.66 10.77
CA GLY A 447 7.70 -1.89 10.02
C GLY A 447 7.64 -1.68 8.51
N GLY A 448 7.92 -2.74 7.76
CA GLY A 448 7.93 -2.74 6.29
C GLY A 448 6.53 -2.84 5.69
N LEU A 449 6.41 -3.46 4.52
CA LEU A 449 5.17 -3.59 3.73
C LEU A 449 4.00 -4.26 4.46
N ASP A 450 4.18 -5.48 4.98
CA ASP A 450 4.29 -5.50 6.43
C ASP A 450 3.17 -4.83 7.25
N ARG A 451 3.63 -3.80 7.95
CA ARG A 451 2.83 -2.96 8.83
C ARG A 451 2.10 -1.84 8.09
N GLN A 452 2.37 -1.63 6.81
CA GLN A 452 1.58 -0.71 5.99
C GLN A 452 0.15 -1.23 5.78
N ALA A 453 -0.04 -2.55 5.69
CA ALA A 453 -1.38 -3.14 5.58
C ALA A 453 -2.30 -2.76 6.76
N ALA A 454 -1.73 -2.53 7.95
CA ALA A 454 -2.48 -2.10 9.15
C ALA A 454 -3.18 -0.72 8.97
N ILE A 455 -2.81 0.04 7.95
CA ILE A 455 -3.39 1.34 7.63
C ILE A 455 -4.70 1.21 6.85
N LEU A 456 -4.85 0.17 6.03
CA LEU A 456 -5.99 0.02 5.12
C LEU A 456 -7.35 0.10 5.83
N PRO A 457 -7.55 -0.49 7.02
CA PRO A 457 -8.82 -0.38 7.75
C PRO A 457 -9.18 1.04 8.20
N LEU A 458 -8.19 1.94 8.29
CA LEU A 458 -8.38 3.33 8.74
C LEU A 458 -8.91 4.24 7.62
N VAL A 459 -8.72 3.83 6.36
CA VAL A 459 -9.09 4.62 5.18
C VAL A 459 -10.60 4.88 5.19
N GLY A 460 -11.00 6.15 5.24
CA GLY A 460 -12.41 6.57 5.25
C GLY A 460 -13.15 6.33 6.58
N ARG A 461 -12.52 5.71 7.58
CA ARG A 461 -13.10 5.52 8.93
C ARG A 461 -12.47 6.42 9.98
N LEU A 462 -11.19 6.75 9.82
CA LEU A 462 -10.44 7.58 10.75
C LEU A 462 -10.98 9.01 10.78
N LYS A 463 -11.32 9.50 11.96
CA LYS A 463 -11.60 10.92 12.22
C LYS A 463 -10.50 11.51 13.07
N MET A 464 -10.22 12.78 12.86
CA MET A 464 -9.14 13.49 13.54
C MET A 464 -9.64 14.85 14.02
N THR A 465 -9.35 15.18 15.27
CA THR A 465 -9.64 16.50 15.85
C THR A 465 -8.37 17.10 16.45
N VAL A 466 -8.04 18.35 16.12
CA VAL A 466 -6.98 19.10 16.79
C VAL A 466 -7.50 19.59 18.13
N VAL A 467 -6.97 19.02 19.22
CA VAL A 467 -7.33 19.35 20.60
C VAL A 467 -6.58 20.59 21.08
N ASP A 468 -5.29 20.66 20.78
CA ASP A 468 -4.39 21.73 21.21
C ASP A 468 -3.21 21.86 20.24
N MET A 469 -2.66 23.07 20.10
CA MET A 469 -1.55 23.32 19.18
C MET A 469 -0.72 24.55 19.57
N ASP A 470 0.57 24.33 19.74
CA ASP A 470 1.59 25.36 19.95
C ASP A 470 2.37 25.57 18.65
N LEU A 471 2.43 26.81 18.17
CA LEU A 471 3.22 27.20 17.00
C LEU A 471 4.44 28.01 17.44
N ALA A 472 5.45 28.09 16.57
CA ALA A 472 6.59 28.96 16.77
C ALA A 472 6.15 30.43 16.91
N PRO A 473 6.92 31.26 17.64
CA PRO A 473 6.66 32.70 17.69
C PRO A 473 6.72 33.31 16.29
N GLY A 474 5.76 34.17 15.94
CA GLY A 474 5.71 34.81 14.62
C GLY A 474 5.00 33.99 13.52
N SER A 475 4.57 32.76 13.81
CA SER A 475 3.74 31.93 12.93
C SER A 475 2.28 32.39 12.84
N THR A 476 1.98 33.58 13.35
CA THR A 476 0.65 34.20 13.21
C THR A 476 0.59 34.77 11.80
N PRO A 477 -0.45 34.50 10.99
CA PRO A 477 -0.50 35.02 9.64
C PRO A 477 -0.52 36.54 9.68
N THR A 478 0.57 37.17 9.26
CA THR A 478 0.56 38.59 8.94
C THR A 478 -0.29 38.72 7.67
N ILE A 479 -1.58 39.04 7.82
CA ILE A 479 -2.42 39.42 6.69
C ILE A 479 -1.93 40.79 6.20
N VAL A 480 -0.92 40.79 5.34
CA VAL A 480 -0.50 41.97 4.58
C VAL A 480 -0.45 41.61 3.11
N GLY A 481 -1.48 42.04 2.38
CA GLY A 481 -1.39 42.36 0.95
C GLY A 481 -1.27 41.23 -0.06
N ARG A 482 -1.14 39.95 0.33
CA ARG A 482 -1.24 38.85 -0.63
C ARG A 482 -2.69 38.37 -0.68
N ALA A 483 -3.38 38.60 -1.80
CA ALA A 483 -4.67 37.98 -2.06
C ALA A 483 -4.54 36.49 -1.75
N PRO A 484 -5.46 35.90 -0.96
CA PRO A 484 -5.38 34.49 -0.59
C PRO A 484 -5.21 33.70 -1.88
N THR A 485 -4.09 32.97 -2.01
CA THR A 485 -4.02 31.94 -3.03
C THR A 485 -5.19 31.01 -2.76
N ASP A 486 -6.08 30.93 -3.75
CA ASP A 486 -7.31 30.18 -3.71
C ASP A 486 -7.05 28.79 -3.10
N THR A 487 -7.54 28.60 -1.88
CA THR A 487 -7.42 27.36 -1.10
C THR A 487 -8.79 26.70 -0.94
N THR A 488 -9.76 27.12 -1.74
CA THR A 488 -10.97 26.34 -1.94
C THR A 488 -10.52 24.97 -2.46
N PRO A 489 -10.95 23.84 -1.87
CA PRO A 489 -10.90 22.57 -2.60
C PRO A 489 -11.58 22.85 -3.93
N LEU A 490 -10.89 22.60 -5.06
CA LEU A 490 -11.38 22.86 -6.42
C LEU A 490 -12.91 22.83 -6.47
N SER A 491 -13.55 24.01 -6.45
CA SER A 491 -15.00 24.08 -6.48
C SER A 491 -15.41 23.75 -7.91
N ILE A 492 -15.81 22.51 -8.15
CA ILE A 492 -16.37 22.11 -9.44
C ILE A 492 -17.87 22.38 -9.36
N ALA A 493 -18.36 23.27 -10.22
CA ALA A 493 -19.78 23.45 -10.40
C ALA A 493 -20.40 22.12 -10.86
N VAL A 494 -21.12 21.45 -9.97
CA VAL A 494 -21.86 20.22 -10.26
C VAL A 494 -23.07 20.60 -11.11
N PRO A 495 -23.21 20.12 -12.35
CA PRO A 495 -24.41 20.38 -13.11
C PRO A 495 -25.58 19.65 -12.41
N ARG A 496 -26.61 20.39 -12.02
CA ARG A 496 -27.81 19.82 -11.39
C ARG A 496 -28.79 19.40 -12.48
N ARG A 497 -29.43 18.25 -12.32
CA ARG A 497 -30.59 17.87 -13.15
C ARG A 497 -31.71 18.88 -12.92
N ASN A 498 -32.17 19.49 -13.99
CA ASN A 498 -33.28 20.44 -13.92
C ASN A 498 -34.58 19.64 -13.71
N ALA A 499 -35.09 19.60 -12.48
CA ALA A 499 -36.25 18.79 -12.10
C ALA A 499 -37.57 19.24 -12.78
N ALA A 500 -37.55 20.35 -13.53
CA ALA A 500 -38.71 20.91 -14.23
C ALA A 500 -38.75 20.63 -15.75
N ALA A 501 -37.76 19.94 -16.34
CA ALA A 501 -37.76 19.62 -17.77
C ALA A 501 -38.02 18.13 -18.01
N CYS A 502 -39.16 17.80 -18.64
CA CYS A 502 -39.61 16.43 -18.92
C CYS A 502 -38.68 15.60 -19.83
N CYS A 503 -37.60 16.18 -20.35
CA CYS A 503 -36.58 15.49 -21.16
C CYS A 503 -35.21 15.82 -20.57
N GLY A 504 -34.54 14.81 -19.98
CA GLY A 504 -33.35 14.96 -19.13
C GLY A 504 -32.07 15.47 -19.81
N CYS A 505 -32.05 16.74 -20.21
CA CYS A 505 -30.85 17.44 -20.67
C CYS A 505 -30.17 18.19 -19.51
N TRP A 506 -28.84 18.13 -19.48
CA TRP A 506 -27.98 18.82 -18.49
C TRP A 506 -27.78 20.29 -18.93
N GLY A 507 -28.04 21.24 -18.03
CA GLY A 507 -27.74 22.66 -18.26
C GLY A 507 -26.37 23.05 -17.72
N THR A 508 -25.63 23.87 -18.46
CA THR A 508 -24.34 24.44 -18.02
C THR A 508 -24.53 25.60 -17.03
N PRO A 509 -23.66 25.75 -16.01
CA PRO A 509 -23.73 26.90 -15.11
C PRO A 509 -23.26 28.17 -15.85
N ARG A 510 -23.99 29.28 -15.68
CA ARG A 510 -23.46 30.61 -16.01
C ARG A 510 -22.55 31.06 -14.87
N ASN A 511 -21.41 31.64 -15.28
CA ASN A 511 -20.23 32.06 -14.51
C ASN A 511 -20.41 32.34 -13.02
#